data_AF-A0A961JJ98-F1
#
_entry.id   AF-A0A961JJ98-F1
#
_cell.length_a   1.000
_cell.length_b   1.000
_cell.length_c   1.000
_cell.angle_alpha   90.00
_cell.angle_beta   90.00
_cell.angle_gamma   90.00
#
_symmetry.space_group_name_H-M   'P 1'
#
loop_
_entity.id
_entity.type
_entity.pdbx_description
1 polymer ?
#
loop_
_entity_poly.entity_id
_entity_poly.type
_entity_poly.pdbx_seq_one_letter_code
_entity_poly.pdbx_strand_id
1 'polypeptide(L)'
;MSKEDVIQQAQSAEGKKARFKKLETEPTGTREKKLPKDVKAGLEEHFGVKLGKVRVHTGGNIKDICRELKTKVFTIDQNIYFAKTGDAKNTEILTAQLTQVIQMFNDKMKKKTKEGRAVVGKK
;
A
#
# COMPACT_ATOMS: atom_id res chain seq x y z
N MET A 1 -16.77 7.74 -0.52
CA MET A 1 -15.70 8.73 -0.32
C MET A 1 -15.44 9.39 -1.65
N SER A 2 -15.39 10.72 -1.67
CA SER A 2 -15.04 11.49 -2.86
C SER A 2 -13.52 11.56 -3.01
N LYS A 3 -13.03 11.86 -4.22
CA LYS A 3 -11.60 12.08 -4.48
C LYS A 3 -10.96 13.14 -3.57
N GLU A 4 -11.71 14.16 -3.16
CA GLU A 4 -11.25 15.23 -2.27
C GLU A 4 -10.94 14.71 -0.86
N ASP A 5 -11.78 13.82 -0.35
CA ASP A 5 -11.60 13.16 0.95
C ASP A 5 -10.30 12.33 0.95
N VAL A 6 -10.06 11.59 -0.15
CA VAL A 6 -8.80 10.84 -0.37
C VAL A 6 -7.59 11.78 -0.33
N ILE A 7 -7.67 12.96 -0.96
CA ILE A 7 -6.58 13.94 -0.96
C ILE A 7 -6.33 14.44 0.48
N GLN A 8 -7.38 14.80 1.22
CA GLN A 8 -7.25 15.24 2.61
C GLN A 8 -6.65 14.15 3.52
N GLN A 9 -7.06 12.88 3.32
CA GLN A 9 -6.48 11.75 4.04
C GLN A 9 -5.01 11.53 3.66
N ALA A 10 -4.65 11.74 2.40
CA ALA A 10 -3.27 11.66 1.95
C ALA A 10 -2.41 12.73 2.63
N GLN A 11 -2.87 13.99 2.65
CA GLN A 11 -2.21 15.08 3.36
C GLN A 11 -2.09 14.79 4.87
N SER A 12 -3.09 14.17 5.48
CA SER A 12 -3.06 13.80 6.91
C SER A 12 -2.13 12.62 7.22
N ALA A 13 -1.87 11.75 6.23
CA ALA A 13 -0.92 10.65 6.33
C ALA A 13 0.51 11.09 5.99
N GLU A 14 0.69 12.29 5.41
CA GLU A 14 1.97 12.87 5.08
C GLU A 14 2.84 13.08 6.33
N GLY A 15 4.10 12.64 6.25
CA GLY A 15 5.04 12.69 7.37
C GLY A 15 5.08 11.41 8.23
N LYS A 16 4.12 10.49 8.09
CA LYS A 16 4.20 9.17 8.77
C LYS A 16 5.17 8.25 8.02
N LYS A 17 6.39 8.11 8.54
CA LYS A 17 7.44 7.26 7.94
C LYS A 17 7.02 5.78 7.85
N ALA A 18 6.98 5.25 6.62
CA ALA A 18 6.96 3.80 6.39
C ALA A 18 8.33 3.17 6.66
N ARG A 19 8.36 1.86 6.94
CA ARG A 19 9.59 1.08 7.13
C ARG A 19 9.65 -0.10 6.17
N PHE A 20 10.86 -0.39 5.68
CA PHE A 20 11.13 -1.66 5.01
C PHE A 20 11.31 -2.76 6.06
N LYS A 21 10.61 -3.87 5.86
CA LYS A 21 10.85 -5.14 6.56
C LYS A 21 11.28 -6.19 5.56
N LYS A 22 12.17 -7.08 6.01
CA LYS A 22 12.55 -8.28 5.27
C LYS A 22 11.32 -9.18 5.16
N LEU A 23 11.08 -9.68 3.96
CA LEU A 23 10.04 -10.66 3.69
C LEU A 23 10.72 -12.03 3.69
N GLU A 24 10.36 -12.90 4.63
CA GLU A 24 10.88 -14.28 4.63
C GLU A 24 10.08 -15.17 3.69
N THR A 25 8.78 -14.89 3.55
CA THR A 25 7.86 -15.67 2.73
C THR A 25 7.18 -14.81 1.67
N GLU A 26 7.22 -15.25 0.41
CA GLU A 26 6.53 -14.57 -0.69
C GLU A 26 5.01 -14.82 -0.64
N PRO A 27 4.19 -13.82 -1.02
CA PRO A 27 2.74 -13.97 -1.03
C PRO A 27 2.29 -14.87 -2.18
N THR A 28 1.90 -16.11 -1.86
CA THR A 28 1.34 -17.08 -2.82
C THR A 28 -0.17 -17.26 -2.63
N GLY A 29 -0.87 -17.68 -3.70
CA GLY A 29 -2.32 -17.96 -3.65
C GLY A 29 -3.19 -16.74 -3.36
N THR A 30 -2.74 -15.55 -3.73
CA THR A 30 -3.42 -14.28 -3.43
C THR A 30 -4.39 -13.89 -4.53
N ARG A 31 -5.47 -13.20 -4.16
CA ARG A 31 -6.43 -12.61 -5.11
C ARG A 31 -6.10 -11.15 -5.32
N GLU A 32 -5.70 -10.81 -6.54
CA GLU A 32 -5.50 -9.44 -6.96
C GLU A 32 -6.81 -8.75 -7.34
N LYS A 33 -6.91 -7.48 -6.98
CA LYS A 33 -8.04 -6.62 -7.29
C LYS A 33 -7.54 -5.24 -7.67
N LYS A 34 -8.23 -4.59 -8.59
CA LYS A 34 -7.88 -3.21 -8.98
C LYS A 34 -8.15 -2.25 -7.83
N LEU A 35 -7.29 -1.23 -7.72
CA LEU A 35 -7.48 -0.14 -6.77
C LEU A 35 -8.79 0.60 -7.07
N PRO A 36 -9.54 1.07 -6.05
CA PRO A 36 -10.71 1.91 -6.26
C PRO A 36 -10.36 3.14 -7.10
N LYS A 37 -11.24 3.50 -8.05
CA LYS A 37 -11.01 4.62 -8.96
C LYS A 37 -10.83 5.95 -8.21
N ASP A 38 -11.59 6.17 -7.14
CA ASP A 38 -11.52 7.39 -6.32
C ASP A 38 -10.18 7.52 -5.59
N VAL A 39 -9.71 6.45 -4.95
CA VAL A 39 -8.40 6.42 -4.26
C VAL A 39 -7.28 6.64 -5.26
N LYS A 40 -7.35 5.95 -6.40
CA LYS A 40 -6.41 6.12 -7.49
C LYS A 40 -6.37 7.58 -7.95
N ALA A 41 -7.52 8.15 -8.34
CA ALA A 41 -7.58 9.51 -8.86
C ALA A 41 -7.08 10.55 -7.85
N GLY A 42 -7.50 10.47 -6.59
CA GLY A 42 -7.07 11.43 -5.56
C GLY A 42 -5.57 11.41 -5.30
N LEU A 43 -4.96 10.22 -5.21
CA LEU A 43 -3.52 10.10 -4.99
C LEU A 43 -2.69 10.43 -6.23
N GLU A 44 -3.15 10.07 -7.44
CA GLU A 44 -2.49 10.46 -8.69
C GLU A 44 -2.51 11.99 -8.87
N GLU A 45 -3.61 12.67 -8.50
CA GLU A 45 -3.75 14.13 -8.54
C GLU A 45 -2.87 14.83 -7.49
N HIS A 46 -2.79 14.28 -6.27
CA HIS A 46 -2.02 14.88 -5.19
C HIS A 46 -0.51 14.69 -5.33
N PHE A 47 -0.06 13.47 -5.65
CA PHE A 47 1.37 13.12 -5.73
C PHE A 47 1.95 13.17 -7.14
N GLY A 48 1.12 13.30 -8.19
CA GLY A 48 1.58 13.27 -9.58
C GLY A 48 2.14 11.91 -10.02
N VAL A 49 1.84 10.82 -9.30
CA VAL A 49 2.32 9.46 -9.61
C VAL A 49 1.30 8.68 -10.42
N LYS A 50 1.72 7.61 -11.11
CA LYS A 50 0.80 6.69 -11.81
C LYS A 50 0.54 5.45 -10.98
N LEU A 51 -0.64 5.36 -10.36
CA LEU A 51 -1.10 4.21 -9.58
C LEU A 51 -1.89 3.19 -10.42
N GLY A 52 -1.97 3.39 -11.74
CA GLY A 52 -2.68 2.47 -12.65
C GLY A 52 -2.15 1.03 -12.68
N LYS A 53 -0.89 0.80 -12.26
CA LYS A 53 -0.29 -0.54 -12.14
C LYS A 53 -0.46 -1.17 -10.76
N VAL A 54 -0.94 -0.40 -9.77
CA VAL A 54 -1.09 -0.86 -8.39
C VAL A 54 -2.24 -1.85 -8.29
N ARG A 55 -1.95 -3.02 -7.73
CA ARG A 55 -2.94 -4.06 -7.45
C ARG A 55 -3.06 -4.31 -5.96
N VAL A 56 -4.27 -4.64 -5.53
CA VAL A 56 -4.60 -4.98 -4.15
C VAL A 56 -4.74 -6.49 -4.06
N HIS A 57 -3.79 -7.14 -3.40
CA HIS A 57 -3.75 -8.56 -3.15
C HIS A 57 -4.37 -8.88 -1.78
N THR A 58 -5.24 -9.89 -1.74
CA THR A 58 -5.92 -10.34 -0.52
C THR A 58 -5.98 -11.87 -0.47
N GLY A 59 -5.99 -12.45 0.73
CA GLY A 59 -6.08 -13.90 0.93
C GLY A 59 -4.74 -14.65 0.79
N GLY A 60 -4.79 -15.96 0.59
CA GLY A 60 -3.60 -16.81 0.52
C GLY A 60 -2.75 -16.74 1.79
N ASN A 61 -1.43 -16.72 1.61
CA ASN A 61 -0.47 -16.65 2.71
C ASN A 61 -0.22 -15.22 3.27
N ILE A 62 -0.98 -14.22 2.80
CA ILE A 62 -0.80 -12.82 3.25
C ILE A 62 -1.02 -12.68 4.75
N LYS A 63 -1.93 -13.47 5.34
CA LYS A 63 -2.20 -13.41 6.79
C LYS A 63 -0.97 -13.77 7.63
N ASP A 64 -0.22 -14.80 7.23
CA ASP A 64 0.99 -15.19 7.95
C ASP A 64 2.09 -14.15 7.79
N ILE A 65 2.30 -13.65 6.55
CA ILE A 65 3.22 -12.55 6.28
C ILE A 65 2.85 -11.33 7.12
N CYS A 66 1.57 -10.95 7.19
CA CYS A 66 1.12 -9.83 8.02
C CYS A 66 1.41 -10.05 9.50
N ARG A 67 1.27 -11.28 9.99
CA ARG A 67 1.56 -11.65 11.39
C ARG A 67 3.05 -11.52 11.69
N GLU A 68 3.90 -12.01 10.80
CA GLU A 68 5.37 -11.88 10.84
C GLU A 68 5.79 -10.40 10.80
N LEU A 69 5.18 -9.64 9.89
CA LEU A 69 5.40 -8.22 9.73
C LEU A 69 4.75 -7.37 10.84
N LYS A 70 3.91 -7.94 11.71
CA LYS A 70 3.10 -7.25 12.72
C LYS A 70 2.33 -6.05 12.16
N THR A 71 1.84 -6.18 10.93
CA THR A 71 1.05 -5.15 10.24
C THR A 71 -0.27 -5.73 9.75
N LYS A 72 -1.22 -4.88 9.34
CA LYS A 72 -2.45 -5.31 8.66
C LYS A 72 -2.36 -5.20 7.13
N VAL A 73 -1.46 -4.34 6.68
CA VAL A 73 -1.24 -4.01 5.28
C VAL A 73 0.25 -3.83 5.04
N PHE A 74 0.73 -4.35 3.91
CA PHE A 74 2.09 -4.14 3.45
C PHE A 74 2.10 -3.95 1.94
N THR A 75 3.16 -3.38 1.42
CA THR A 75 3.32 -3.11 -0.01
C THR A 75 4.61 -3.72 -0.50
N ILE A 76 4.57 -4.43 -1.63
CA ILE A 76 5.75 -4.99 -2.29
C ILE A 76 5.80 -4.37 -3.68
N ASP A 77 6.88 -3.67 -3.98
CA ASP A 77 7.10 -2.97 -5.25
C ASP A 77 6.01 -1.92 -5.54
N GLN A 78 4.97 -2.28 -6.30
CA GLN A 78 3.79 -1.43 -6.57
C GLN A 78 2.48 -2.09 -6.12
N ASN A 79 2.53 -3.27 -5.51
CA ASN A 79 1.37 -4.05 -5.13
C ASN A 79 1.10 -3.97 -3.64
N ILE A 80 -0.15 -3.74 -3.25
CA ILE A 80 -0.59 -3.65 -1.85
C ILE A 80 -1.19 -4.98 -1.43
N TYR A 81 -0.84 -5.47 -0.24
CA TYR A 81 -1.30 -6.73 0.30
C TYR A 81 -2.03 -6.49 1.62
N PHE A 82 -3.25 -7.02 1.75
CA PHE A 82 -4.06 -6.91 2.97
C PHE A 82 -4.31 -8.27 3.62
N ALA A 83 -4.14 -8.33 4.94
CA ALA A 83 -4.44 -9.52 5.74
C ALA A 83 -5.91 -9.95 5.63
N LYS A 84 -6.85 -8.99 5.53
CA LYS A 84 -8.27 -9.27 5.36
C LYS A 84 -8.83 -8.51 4.17
N THR A 85 -9.74 -9.17 3.44
CA THR A 85 -10.52 -8.55 2.38
C THR A 85 -11.40 -7.40 2.87
N GLY A 86 -11.77 -7.38 4.16
CA GLY A 86 -12.48 -6.27 4.78
C GLY A 86 -11.63 -4.99 4.86
N ASP A 87 -10.35 -5.11 5.23
CA ASP A 87 -9.42 -3.96 5.25
C ASP A 87 -9.13 -3.43 3.83
N ALA A 88 -9.13 -4.30 2.82
CA ALA A 88 -9.01 -3.90 1.42
C ALA A 88 -10.24 -3.12 0.89
N LYS A 89 -11.37 -3.16 1.59
CA LYS A 89 -12.52 -2.28 1.31
C LYS A 89 -12.43 -0.94 2.03
N ASN A 90 -11.54 -0.83 3.01
CA ASN A 90 -11.36 0.39 3.78
C ASN A 90 -10.44 1.34 3.03
N THR A 91 -11.06 2.30 2.33
CA THR A 91 -10.39 3.32 1.54
C THR A 91 -9.50 4.22 2.38
N GLU A 92 -9.80 4.43 3.67
CA GLU A 92 -8.95 5.24 4.56
C GLU A 92 -7.58 4.59 4.78
N ILE A 93 -7.58 3.29 5.07
CA ILE A 93 -6.36 2.51 5.30
C ILE A 93 -5.55 2.44 4.00
N LEU A 94 -6.24 2.22 2.87
CA LEU A 94 -5.62 2.22 1.54
C LEU A 94 -4.91 3.54 1.25
N THR A 95 -5.62 4.65 1.40
CA THR A 95 -5.08 5.99 1.12
C THR A 95 -3.92 6.30 2.02
N ALA A 96 -4.07 6.14 3.34
CA ALA A 96 -2.99 6.40 4.28
C ALA A 96 -1.75 5.56 3.96
N GLN A 97 -1.93 4.26 3.73
CA GLN A 97 -0.81 3.36 3.43
C GLN A 97 -0.14 3.71 2.10
N LEU A 98 -0.91 4.01 1.06
CA LEU A 98 -0.39 4.42 -0.23
C LEU A 98 0.39 5.72 -0.16
N THR A 99 -0.13 6.74 0.52
CA THR A 99 0.57 7.99 0.76
C THR A 99 1.93 7.75 1.42
N GLN A 100 1.98 6.94 2.48
CA GLN A 100 3.23 6.61 3.16
C GLN A 100 4.22 5.88 2.24
N VAL A 101 3.72 4.99 1.38
CA VAL A 101 4.54 4.28 0.39
C VAL A 101 5.07 5.26 -0.63
N ILE A 102 4.20 6.06 -1.24
CA ILE A 102 4.56 7.05 -2.26
C ILE A 102 5.62 8.01 -1.71
N GLN A 103 5.43 8.55 -0.51
CA GLN A 103 6.40 9.41 0.17
C GLN A 103 7.74 8.74 0.43
N MET A 104 7.73 7.49 0.87
CA MET A 104 8.97 6.75 1.09
C MET A 104 9.72 6.51 -0.24
N PHE A 105 9.00 6.38 -1.35
CA PHE A 105 9.57 6.30 -2.68
C PHE A 105 9.87 7.68 -3.31
N ASN A 106 9.41 8.78 -2.71
CA ASN A 106 9.43 10.14 -3.29
C ASN A 106 10.82 10.81 -3.29
N ASP A 107 11.88 10.12 -2.84
CA ASP A 107 13.26 10.52 -3.10
C ASP A 107 13.90 9.69 -4.24
N LYS A 108 13.46 8.43 -4.46
CA LYS A 108 14.06 7.49 -5.41
C LYS A 108 13.09 6.38 -5.86
N MET A 109 12.07 6.67 -6.67
CA MET A 109 11.37 5.65 -7.49
C MET A 109 12.27 5.02 -8.59
N LYS A 110 13.59 5.25 -8.54
CA LYS A 110 14.59 4.66 -9.45
C LYS A 110 15.16 3.33 -8.97
N LYS A 111 14.86 2.86 -7.76
CA LYS A 111 15.33 1.56 -7.29
C LYS A 111 14.14 0.64 -7.04
N LYS A 112 13.99 -0.36 -7.93
CA LYS A 112 13.23 -1.58 -7.63
C LYS A 112 13.44 -1.94 -6.17
N THR A 113 12.36 -2.17 -5.44
CA THR A 113 12.47 -2.72 -4.10
C THR A 113 13.30 -4.00 -4.24
N LYS A 114 14.47 -4.08 -3.58
CA LYS A 114 15.29 -5.30 -3.61
C LYS A 114 14.38 -6.50 -3.33
N GLU A 115 14.46 -7.53 -4.17
CA GLU A 115 13.72 -8.79 -4.01
C GLU A 115 13.75 -9.24 -2.54
N GLY A 116 12.59 -9.58 -1.99
CA GLY A 116 12.45 -9.98 -0.58
C GLY A 116 12.30 -8.83 0.45
N ARG A 117 11.80 -7.65 0.08
CA ARG A 117 11.45 -6.57 1.03
C ARG A 117 10.01 -6.09 0.87
N ALA A 118 9.29 -6.02 1.98
CA ALA A 118 8.00 -5.37 2.08
C ALA A 118 8.11 -4.01 2.76
N VAL A 119 7.26 -3.10 2.33
CA VAL A 119 7.02 -1.81 2.97
C VAL A 119 5.84 -1.96 3.91
N VAL A 120 6.01 -1.58 5.16
CA VAL A 120 4.94 -1.58 6.15
C VAL A 120 4.73 -0.18 6.70
N GLY A 121 3.46 0.20 6.87
CA GLY A 121 3.10 1.45 7.53
C GLY A 121 3.41 1.34 9.02
N LYS A 122 4.00 2.39 9.59
CA LYS A 122 4.14 2.48 11.04
C LYS A 122 2.76 2.81 11.61
N LYS A 123 2.23 1.91 12.45
CA LYS A 123 0.99 2.09 13.19
C LYS A 123 1.16 3.17 14.27
#